data_AF-G0HJI9-F1
#
_entry.id   AF-G0HJI9-F1
#
_cell.length_a   1.000
_cell.length_b   1.000
_cell.length_c   1.000
_cell.angle_alpha   90.00
_cell.angle_beta   90.00
_cell.angle_gamma   90.00
#
_symmetry.space_group_name_H-M   'P 1'
#
loop_
_entity.id
_entity.type
_entity.pdbx_description
1 polymer ?
#
loop_
_entity_poly.entity_id
_entity_poly.type
_entity_poly.pdbx_seq_one_letter_code
_entity_poly.pdbx_strand_id
1 'polypeptide(L)'
;MKIRNMFGRKNTIEKLSLRELQGEEIRLRNRLERLKKDINQIEKKKKQLFQEGIGADKLKKKMLAQEIKSLDMEQKLKLKDFTTAQKQYTLIKNLIIVKKYEKELRKTGVWEKLNSVEPEELEQALIKINLDGKEFDEMVEGLNRVFEMEVAEFEESEDQTERELMKAWSQVEAGEADVEDVTEKVVSIDRRLEEDEEL
;
A
#
# COMPACT_ATOMS: atom_id res chain seq x y z
N MET A 1 -11.37 -3.42 -14.09
CA MET A 1 -10.40 -2.74 -14.98
C MET A 1 -9.01 -3.02 -14.45
N LYS A 2 -8.05 -3.40 -15.30
CA LYS A 2 -6.62 -3.44 -14.92
C LYS A 2 -6.09 -2.00 -15.03
N ILE A 3 -5.23 -1.54 -14.11
CA ILE A 3 -4.56 -0.23 -14.18
C ILE A 3 -3.92 0.04 -15.54
N ARG A 4 -3.47 -1.02 -16.22
CA ARG A 4 -2.99 -1.01 -17.61
C ARG A 4 -3.96 -0.36 -18.63
N ASN A 5 -5.22 -0.13 -18.26
CA ASN A 5 -6.21 0.57 -19.08
C ASN A 5 -6.42 2.04 -18.67
N MET A 6 -5.98 2.48 -17.48
CA MET A 6 -6.00 3.89 -17.09
C MET A 6 -4.82 4.63 -17.73
N PHE A 7 -3.61 4.08 -17.56
CA PHE A 7 -2.46 4.36 -18.42
C PHE A 7 -2.45 3.36 -19.58
N GLY A 8 -3.44 3.44 -20.48
CA GLY A 8 -3.26 2.80 -21.80
C GLY A 8 -1.97 3.35 -22.42
N ARG A 9 -1.33 2.60 -23.34
CA ARG A 9 -0.05 2.94 -24.03
C ARG A 9 0.09 4.37 -24.65
N LYS A 10 -0.90 5.26 -24.49
CA LYS A 10 -0.98 6.66 -24.97
C LYS A 10 -1.74 7.63 -24.02
N ASN A 11 -2.04 7.24 -22.79
CA ASN A 11 -2.72 8.10 -21.82
C ASN A 11 -1.69 8.74 -20.90
N THR A 12 -1.40 10.01 -21.17
CA THR A 12 -0.58 10.85 -20.31
C THR A 12 -1.38 11.34 -19.10
N ILE A 13 -0.69 11.77 -18.04
CA ILE A 13 -1.32 12.34 -16.85
C ILE A 13 -2.30 13.47 -17.20
N GLU A 14 -2.04 14.19 -18.28
CA GLU A 14 -2.88 15.28 -18.79
C GLU A 14 -4.33 14.87 -19.10
N LYS A 15 -4.56 13.65 -19.61
CA LYS A 15 -5.90 13.18 -20.00
C LYS A 15 -6.73 12.65 -18.84
N LEU A 16 -6.14 12.48 -17.66
CA LEU A 16 -6.84 11.94 -16.49
C LEU A 16 -7.75 13.01 -15.89
N SER A 17 -9.03 12.68 -15.70
CA SER A 17 -9.95 13.56 -14.98
C SER A 17 -9.94 13.26 -13.48
N LEU A 18 -9.99 14.33 -12.67
CA LEU A 18 -10.07 14.22 -11.21
C LEU A 18 -11.29 13.38 -10.77
N ARG A 19 -12.41 13.51 -11.49
CA ARG A 19 -13.65 12.77 -11.21
C ARG A 19 -13.49 11.26 -11.43
N GLU A 20 -12.82 10.85 -12.51
CA GLU A 20 -12.56 9.42 -12.76
C GLU A 20 -11.62 8.85 -11.70
N LEU A 21 -10.57 9.59 -11.33
CA LEU A 21 -9.64 9.19 -10.28
C LEU A 21 -10.34 9.01 -8.94
N GLN A 22 -11.19 9.96 -8.53
CA GLN A 22 -12.00 9.84 -7.31
C GLN A 22 -12.96 8.64 -7.36
N GLY A 23 -13.55 8.36 -8.53
CA GLY A 23 -14.39 7.18 -8.71
C GLY A 23 -13.61 5.86 -8.57
N GLU A 24 -12.38 5.81 -9.07
CA GLU A 24 -11.48 4.67 -8.90
C GLU A 24 -11.02 4.51 -7.46
N GLU A 25 -10.68 5.61 -6.78
CA GLU A 25 -10.30 5.64 -5.37
C GLU A 25 -11.36 4.97 -4.50
N ILE A 26 -12.63 5.37 -4.63
CA ILE A 26 -13.75 4.79 -3.88
C ILE A 26 -13.89 3.30 -4.18
N ARG A 27 -13.73 2.90 -5.45
CA ARG A 27 -13.85 1.50 -5.87
C ARG A 27 -12.75 0.64 -5.26
N LEU A 28 -11.51 1.11 -5.29
CA LEU A 28 -10.34 0.44 -4.72
C LEU A 28 -10.45 0.35 -3.20
N ARG A 29 -10.85 1.42 -2.52
CA ARG A 29 -11.11 1.41 -1.07
C ARG A 29 -12.13 0.34 -0.69
N ASN A 30 -13.27 0.29 -1.38
CA ASN A 30 -14.29 -0.73 -1.14
C ASN A 30 -13.78 -2.15 -1.44
N ARG A 31 -12.89 -2.32 -2.42
CA ARG A 31 -12.26 -3.61 -2.72
C ARG A 31 -11.31 -4.04 -1.60
N LEU A 32 -10.48 -3.12 -1.09
CA LEU A 32 -9.56 -3.37 0.01
C LEU A 32 -10.33 -3.79 1.28
N GLU A 33 -11.42 -3.09 1.61
CA GLU A 33 -12.27 -3.45 2.75
C GLU A 33 -12.86 -4.86 2.63
N ARG A 34 -13.33 -5.25 1.43
CA ARG A 34 -13.84 -6.60 1.18
C ARG A 34 -12.76 -7.66 1.33
N LEU A 35 -11.59 -7.45 0.72
CA LEU A 35 -10.46 -8.38 0.83
C LEU A 35 -10.02 -8.54 2.29
N LYS A 36 -9.95 -7.46 3.06
CA LYS A 36 -9.66 -7.50 4.50
C LYS A 36 -10.69 -8.33 5.27
N LYS A 37 -11.99 -8.15 4.99
CA LYS A 37 -13.06 -8.95 5.60
C LYS A 37 -12.94 -10.43 5.26
N ASP A 38 -12.70 -10.77 4.00
CA ASP A 38 -12.54 -12.16 3.54
C ASP A 38 -11.34 -12.84 4.21
N ILE A 39 -10.17 -12.18 4.24
CA ILE A 39 -8.96 -12.69 4.89
C ILE A 39 -9.23 -12.98 6.37
N ASN A 40 -9.90 -12.06 7.07
CA ASN A 40 -10.26 -12.23 8.46
C ASN A 40 -11.25 -13.39 8.69
N GLN A 41 -12.19 -13.62 7.77
CA GLN A 41 -13.12 -14.75 7.84
C GLN A 41 -12.40 -16.08 7.65
N ILE A 42 -11.48 -16.16 6.69
CA ILE A 42 -10.65 -17.36 6.48
C ILE A 42 -9.84 -17.67 7.74
N GLU A 43 -9.22 -16.66 8.35
CA GLU A 43 -8.43 -16.84 9.57
C GLU A 43 -9.29 -17.37 10.74
N LYS A 44 -10.49 -16.81 10.94
CA LYS A 44 -11.45 -17.31 11.93
C LYS A 44 -11.84 -18.77 11.67
N LYS A 45 -12.10 -19.13 10.41
CA LYS A 45 -12.46 -20.50 10.03
C LYS A 45 -11.30 -21.47 10.26
N LYS A 46 -10.06 -21.08 9.91
CA LYS A 46 -8.85 -21.88 10.21
C LYS A 46 -8.71 -22.15 11.71
N LYS A 47 -8.92 -21.14 12.55
CA LYS A 47 -8.90 -21.28 14.02
C LYS A 47 -9.97 -22.25 14.54
N GLN A 48 -11.20 -22.16 14.02
CA GLN A 48 -12.29 -23.09 14.38
C GLN A 48 -11.95 -24.54 14.00
N LEU A 49 -11.53 -24.78 12.75
CA LEU A 49 -11.15 -26.12 12.29
C LEU A 49 -9.98 -26.70 13.08
N PHE A 50 -9.02 -25.86 13.47
CA PHE A 50 -7.92 -26.28 14.31
C PHE A 50 -8.40 -26.73 15.69
N GLN A 51 -9.28 -25.95 16.33
CA GLN A 51 -9.89 -26.31 17.61
C GLN A 51 -10.69 -27.60 17.53
N GLU A 52 -11.46 -27.81 16.46
CA GLU A 52 -12.19 -29.06 16.20
C GLU A 52 -11.29 -30.29 16.05
N GLY A 53 -10.03 -30.08 15.66
CA GLY A 53 -9.03 -31.13 15.54
C GLY A 53 -8.46 -31.58 16.90
N ILE A 54 -8.58 -30.77 17.95
CA ILE A 54 -8.12 -31.11 19.29
C ILE A 54 -9.01 -32.23 19.85
N GLY A 55 -8.42 -33.35 20.25
CA GLY A 55 -9.17 -34.52 20.75
C GLY A 55 -9.88 -35.37 19.68
N ALA A 56 -9.88 -34.95 18.41
CA ALA A 56 -10.45 -35.74 17.32
C ALA A 56 -9.61 -36.97 16.96
N ASP A 57 -10.25 -37.96 16.33
CA ASP A 57 -9.58 -39.15 15.80
C ASP A 57 -8.64 -38.81 14.61
N LYS A 58 -7.82 -39.79 14.23
CA LYS A 58 -6.80 -39.62 13.18
C LYS A 58 -7.39 -39.29 11.81
N LEU A 59 -8.55 -39.85 11.47
CA LEU A 59 -9.19 -39.65 10.17
C LEU A 59 -9.73 -38.21 10.08
N LYS A 60 -10.48 -37.78 11.10
CA LYS A 60 -11.03 -36.42 11.21
C LYS A 60 -9.91 -35.38 11.22
N LYS A 61 -8.82 -35.60 11.95
CA LYS A 61 -7.63 -34.73 11.92
C LYS A 61 -7.05 -34.58 10.52
N LYS A 62 -6.95 -35.67 9.75
CA LYS A 62 -6.44 -35.63 8.37
C LYS A 62 -7.35 -34.81 7.45
N MET A 63 -8.66 -34.95 7.59
CA MET A 63 -9.64 -34.17 6.81
C MET A 63 -9.56 -32.67 7.16
N LEU A 64 -9.57 -32.33 8.45
CA LEU A 64 -9.44 -30.94 8.91
C LEU A 64 -8.12 -30.30 8.44
N ALA A 65 -7.01 -31.03 8.49
CA ALA A 65 -5.72 -30.55 7.99
C ALA A 65 -5.74 -30.23 6.49
N GLN A 66 -6.44 -31.04 5.68
CA GLN A 66 -6.61 -30.76 4.25
C GLN A 66 -7.44 -29.50 4.01
N GLU A 67 -8.52 -29.30 4.78
CA GLU A 67 -9.34 -28.09 4.68
C GLU A 67 -8.56 -26.83 5.10
N ILE A 68 -7.83 -26.88 6.22
CA ILE A 68 -6.95 -25.78 6.66
C ILE A 68 -5.92 -25.44 5.58
N LYS A 69 -5.30 -26.45 4.95
CA LYS A 69 -4.34 -26.23 3.85
C LYS A 69 -4.98 -25.54 2.65
N SER A 70 -6.21 -25.91 2.29
CA SER A 70 -6.96 -25.25 1.21
C SER A 70 -7.25 -23.78 1.55
N LEU A 71 -7.70 -23.52 2.78
CA LEU A 71 -7.95 -22.16 3.27
C LEU A 71 -6.67 -21.31 3.30
N ASP A 72 -5.52 -21.90 3.64
CA ASP A 72 -4.23 -21.22 3.61
C ASP A 72 -3.82 -20.77 2.20
N MET A 73 -4.06 -21.62 1.21
CA MET A 73 -3.80 -21.28 -0.19
C MET A 73 -4.72 -20.14 -0.66
N GLU A 74 -6.01 -20.18 -0.30
CA GLU A 74 -6.96 -19.11 -0.59
C GLU A 74 -6.55 -17.79 0.08
N GLN A 75 -6.14 -17.83 1.35
CA GLN A 75 -5.66 -16.67 2.10
C GLN A 75 -4.47 -16.02 1.40
N LYS A 76 -3.48 -16.81 0.95
CA LYS A 76 -2.30 -16.31 0.22
C LYS A 76 -2.67 -15.62 -1.09
N LEU A 77 -3.62 -16.17 -1.85
CA LEU A 77 -4.09 -15.54 -3.08
C LEU A 77 -4.80 -14.21 -2.79
N LYS A 78 -5.67 -14.17 -1.79
CA LYS A 78 -6.36 -12.94 -1.38
C LYS A 78 -5.40 -11.88 -0.84
N LEU A 79 -4.35 -12.29 -0.13
CA LEU A 79 -3.31 -11.37 0.35
C LEU A 79 -2.55 -10.75 -0.82
N LYS A 80 -2.15 -11.55 -1.82
CA LYS A 80 -1.54 -11.02 -3.05
C LYS A 80 -2.45 -10.02 -3.78
N ASP A 81 -3.74 -10.32 -3.85
CA ASP A 81 -4.74 -9.43 -4.43
C ASP A 81 -4.90 -8.13 -3.62
N PHE A 82 -4.83 -8.23 -2.29
CA PHE A 82 -4.87 -7.08 -1.39
C PHE A 82 -3.65 -6.18 -1.59
N THR A 83 -2.43 -6.73 -1.53
CA THR A 83 -1.19 -5.98 -1.75
C THR A 83 -1.18 -5.31 -3.12
N THR A 84 -1.65 -6.03 -4.16
CA THR A 84 -1.80 -5.43 -5.49
C THR A 84 -2.75 -4.25 -5.43
N ALA A 85 -3.99 -4.44 -4.93
CA ALA A 85 -5.00 -3.39 -4.82
C ALA A 85 -4.55 -2.20 -3.95
N GLN A 86 -3.68 -2.42 -2.96
CA GLN A 86 -3.13 -1.38 -2.11
C GLN A 86 -2.19 -0.48 -2.91
N LYS A 87 -1.26 -1.05 -3.69
CA LYS A 87 -0.41 -0.27 -4.61
C LYS A 87 -1.23 0.54 -5.61
N GLN A 88 -2.30 -0.06 -6.14
CA GLN A 88 -3.26 0.63 -7.02
C GLN A 88 -3.90 1.83 -6.33
N TYR A 89 -4.28 1.67 -5.07
CA TYR A 89 -4.94 2.70 -4.29
C TYR A 89 -3.98 3.86 -3.98
N THR A 90 -2.74 3.57 -3.58
CA THR A 90 -1.68 4.57 -3.36
C THR A 90 -1.43 5.40 -4.61
N LEU A 91 -1.22 4.73 -5.77
CA LEU A 91 -1.04 5.41 -7.05
C LEU A 91 -2.18 6.39 -7.34
N ILE A 92 -3.44 5.95 -7.18
CA ILE A 92 -4.60 6.78 -7.48
C ILE A 92 -4.72 7.95 -6.51
N LYS A 93 -4.45 7.76 -5.22
CA LYS A 93 -4.40 8.87 -4.26
C LYS A 93 -3.36 9.92 -4.64
N ASN A 94 -2.15 9.48 -4.99
CA ASN A 94 -1.08 10.39 -5.39
C ASN A 94 -1.42 11.12 -6.70
N LEU A 95 -2.02 10.44 -7.68
CA LEU A 95 -2.52 11.08 -8.90
C LEU A 95 -3.61 12.13 -8.62
N ILE A 96 -4.50 11.88 -7.66
CA ILE A 96 -5.49 12.86 -7.22
C ILE A 96 -4.81 14.11 -6.67
N ILE A 97 -3.77 13.95 -5.85
CA ILE A 97 -3.02 15.06 -5.26
C ILE A 97 -2.30 15.86 -6.34
N VAL A 98 -1.56 15.19 -7.22
CA VAL A 98 -0.89 15.83 -8.38
C VAL A 98 -1.90 16.58 -9.25
N LYS A 99 -3.08 16.00 -9.50
CA LYS A 99 -4.14 16.65 -10.28
C LYS A 99 -4.78 17.85 -9.58
N LYS A 100 -4.87 17.85 -8.25
CA LYS A 100 -5.36 19.01 -7.49
C LYS A 100 -4.40 20.20 -7.62
N TYR A 101 -3.10 19.94 -7.64
CA TYR A 101 -2.04 20.96 -7.78
C TYR A 101 -1.60 21.22 -9.22
N GLU A 102 -2.37 20.78 -10.23
CA GLU A 102 -1.97 20.90 -11.64
C GLU A 102 -1.62 22.35 -12.04
N LYS A 103 -2.35 23.34 -11.54
CA LYS A 103 -2.10 24.75 -11.89
C LYS A 103 -0.77 25.26 -11.31
N GLU A 104 -0.47 24.90 -10.08
CA GLU A 104 0.75 25.26 -9.38
C GLU A 104 1.96 24.52 -9.98
N LEU A 105 1.82 23.23 -10.27
CA LEU A 105 2.85 22.41 -10.93
C LEU A 105 3.22 22.90 -12.32
N ARG A 106 2.26 23.48 -13.07
CA ARG A 106 2.54 24.13 -14.37
C ARG A 106 3.34 25.42 -14.23
N LYS A 107 3.21 26.15 -13.12
CA LYS A 107 3.99 27.38 -12.88
C LYS A 107 5.45 27.09 -12.57
N THR A 108 5.72 25.94 -11.97
CA THR A 108 7.07 25.51 -11.56
C THR A 108 7.79 24.69 -12.63
N GLY A 109 7.11 24.31 -13.72
CA GLY A 109 7.67 23.46 -14.78
C GLY A 109 7.72 21.96 -14.43
N VAL A 110 7.25 21.58 -13.25
CA VAL A 110 7.22 20.19 -12.78
C VAL A 110 6.17 19.39 -13.54
N TRP A 111 5.06 20.03 -13.92
CA TRP A 111 4.01 19.39 -14.71
C TRP A 111 4.51 18.85 -16.05
N GLU A 112 5.33 19.63 -16.75
CA GLU A 112 5.91 19.26 -18.04
C GLU A 112 6.85 18.06 -17.89
N LYS A 113 7.65 18.02 -16.81
CA LYS A 113 8.48 16.85 -16.47
C LYS A 113 7.59 15.61 -16.27
N LEU A 114 6.57 15.69 -15.42
CA LEU A 114 5.63 14.58 -15.16
C LEU A 114 4.96 14.06 -16.43
N ASN A 115 4.61 14.95 -17.36
CA ASN A 115 3.95 14.60 -18.62
C ASN A 115 4.91 13.97 -19.65
N SER A 116 6.22 14.20 -19.48
CA SER A 116 7.28 13.69 -20.38
C SER A 116 7.84 12.32 -19.98
N VAL A 117 7.64 11.90 -18.72
CA VAL A 117 8.09 10.61 -18.19
C VAL A 117 7.21 9.48 -18.74
N GLU A 118 7.83 8.32 -19.00
CA GLU A 118 7.10 7.15 -19.48
C GLU A 118 6.06 6.70 -18.43
N PRO A 119 4.84 6.32 -18.84
CA PRO A 119 3.77 5.98 -17.90
C PRO A 119 4.14 4.89 -16.89
N GLU A 120 4.94 3.91 -17.29
CA GLU A 120 5.39 2.84 -16.38
C GLU A 120 6.34 3.36 -15.31
N GLU A 121 7.25 4.28 -15.66
CA GLU A 121 8.19 4.89 -14.71
C GLU A 121 7.46 5.82 -13.75
N LEU A 122 6.52 6.62 -14.28
CA LEU A 122 5.66 7.47 -13.46
C LEU A 122 4.80 6.65 -12.49
N GLU A 123 4.29 5.50 -12.92
CA GLU A 123 3.55 4.58 -12.04
C GLU A 123 4.44 4.08 -10.90
N GLN A 124 5.66 3.61 -11.18
CA GLN A 124 6.57 3.15 -10.12
C GLN A 124 6.95 4.28 -9.17
N ALA A 125 7.22 5.47 -9.70
CA ALA A 125 7.53 6.66 -8.91
C ALA A 125 6.38 7.01 -7.95
N LEU A 126 5.17 7.12 -8.50
CA LEU A 126 3.98 7.53 -7.74
C LEU A 126 3.47 6.46 -6.77
N ILE A 127 3.81 5.18 -6.95
CA ILE A 127 3.50 4.16 -5.94
C ILE A 127 4.39 4.31 -4.71
N LYS A 128 5.63 4.75 -4.92
CA LYS A 128 6.67 4.80 -3.88
C LYS A 128 6.57 6.03 -2.98
N ILE A 129 6.06 7.16 -3.48
CA ILE A 129 5.97 8.39 -2.69
C ILE A 129 4.74 8.43 -1.77
N ASN A 130 4.87 9.09 -0.63
CA ASN A 130 3.72 9.52 0.16
C ASN A 130 3.51 11.03 -0.03
N LEU A 131 2.43 11.41 -0.74
CA LEU A 131 2.05 12.82 -0.91
C LEU A 131 0.89 13.23 0.01
N ASP A 132 0.32 12.29 0.76
CA ASP A 132 -0.87 12.56 1.57
C ASP A 132 -0.53 13.44 2.76
N GLY A 133 -1.28 14.53 2.93
CA GLY A 133 -1.05 15.48 4.03
C GLY A 133 0.15 16.42 3.87
N LYS A 134 0.99 16.24 2.83
CA LYS A 134 2.14 17.11 2.54
C LYS A 134 1.70 18.47 1.97
N GLU A 135 2.43 19.53 2.33
CA GLU A 135 2.27 20.86 1.74
C GLU A 135 2.78 20.90 0.30
N PHE A 136 2.45 21.95 -0.47
CA PHE A 136 2.80 22.02 -1.89
C PHE A 136 4.31 21.92 -2.15
N ASP A 137 5.12 22.59 -1.33
CA ASP A 137 6.58 22.63 -1.51
C ASP A 137 7.22 21.25 -1.26
N GLU A 138 6.81 20.57 -0.19
CA GLU A 138 7.23 19.20 0.13
C GLU A 138 6.79 18.19 -0.93
N MET A 139 5.61 18.39 -1.51
CA MET A 139 5.11 17.56 -2.61
C MET A 139 5.97 17.74 -3.86
N VAL A 140 6.36 18.97 -4.20
CA VAL A 140 7.26 19.25 -5.34
C VAL A 140 8.63 18.64 -5.12
N GLU A 141 9.17 18.74 -3.91
CA GLU A 141 10.43 18.11 -3.53
C GLU A 141 10.37 16.59 -3.65
N GLY A 142 9.33 15.96 -3.09
CA GLY A 142 9.12 14.51 -3.19
C GLY A 142 8.99 14.03 -4.64
N LEU A 143 8.32 14.81 -5.51
CA LEU A 143 8.26 14.50 -6.94
C LEU A 143 9.64 14.62 -7.61
N ASN A 144 10.37 15.71 -7.38
CA ASN A 144 11.70 15.90 -7.99
C ASN A 144 12.70 14.83 -7.53
N ARG A 145 12.72 14.50 -6.24
CA ARG A 145 13.61 13.47 -5.67
C ARG A 145 13.48 12.13 -6.36
N VAL A 146 12.26 11.71 -6.70
CA VAL A 146 12.02 10.44 -7.38
C VAL A 146 12.41 10.46 -8.87
N PHE A 147 12.46 11.63 -9.50
CA PHE A 147 13.02 11.77 -10.85
C PHE A 147 14.54 11.91 -10.86
N GLU A 148 15.16 12.25 -9.73
CA GLU A 148 16.60 12.42 -9.58
C GLU A 148 17.30 11.18 -8.99
N MET A 149 16.61 10.36 -8.20
CA MET A 149 17.12 9.09 -7.67
C MET A 149 16.92 7.93 -8.66
N GLU A 150 17.95 7.10 -8.85
CA GLU A 150 17.77 5.81 -9.53
C GLU A 150 16.78 4.94 -8.73
N VAL A 151 15.79 4.36 -9.44
CA VAL A 151 14.63 3.60 -8.92
C VAL A 151 14.97 2.51 -7.89
N ALA A 152 16.25 2.10 -7.81
CA ALA A 152 16.78 1.04 -6.95
C ALA A 152 16.90 1.41 -5.46
N GLU A 153 17.21 2.67 -5.08
CA GLU A 153 17.45 3.03 -3.67
C GLU A 153 16.15 3.23 -2.87
N PHE A 154 15.04 3.57 -3.53
CA PHE A 154 13.79 3.91 -2.83
C PHE A 154 12.95 2.66 -2.45
N GLU A 155 13.15 1.54 -3.13
CA GLU A 155 12.36 0.30 -2.97
C GLU A 155 12.56 -0.38 -1.60
N GLU A 156 13.61 0.01 -0.85
CA GLU A 156 13.95 -0.52 0.47
C GLU A 156 13.11 0.12 1.61
N SER A 157 12.59 1.34 1.42
CA SER A 157 11.95 2.16 2.47
C SER A 157 10.48 1.79 2.80
N GLU A 158 9.64 1.47 1.82
CA GLU A 158 8.22 1.09 2.08
C GLU A 158 8.09 -0.24 2.81
N ASP A 159 8.93 -1.21 2.47
CA ASP A 159 9.00 -2.51 3.15
C ASP A 159 9.56 -2.33 4.58
N GLN A 160 10.38 -1.30 4.81
CA GLN A 160 10.95 -1.01 6.12
C GLN A 160 9.88 -0.58 7.14
N THR A 161 8.98 0.34 6.81
CA THR A 161 7.91 0.77 7.73
C THR A 161 6.95 -0.38 8.08
N GLU A 162 6.52 -1.18 7.09
CA GLU A 162 5.68 -2.36 7.35
C GLU A 162 6.42 -3.37 8.24
N ARG A 163 7.71 -3.62 7.99
CA ARG A 163 8.55 -4.50 8.82
C ARG A 163 8.75 -3.96 10.24
N GLU A 164 8.94 -2.66 10.40
CA GLU A 164 9.09 -2.01 11.69
C GLU A 164 7.80 -2.10 12.50
N LEU A 165 6.65 -1.85 11.88
CA LEU A 165 5.34 -2.06 12.50
C LEU A 165 5.13 -3.53 12.92
N MET A 166 5.47 -4.47 12.04
CA MET A 166 5.40 -5.92 12.34
C MET A 166 6.30 -6.31 13.52
N LYS A 167 7.52 -5.77 13.58
CA LYS A 167 8.46 -5.99 14.68
C LYS A 167 7.91 -5.39 15.97
N ALA A 168 7.37 -4.18 15.90
CA ALA A 168 6.80 -3.49 17.05
C ALA A 168 5.60 -4.24 17.63
N TRP A 169 4.66 -4.71 16.78
CA TRP A 169 3.56 -5.58 17.23
C TRP A 169 4.08 -6.88 17.86
N SER A 170 5.11 -7.51 17.27
CA SER A 170 5.68 -8.75 17.81
C SER A 170 6.28 -8.56 19.21
N GLN A 171 6.94 -7.42 19.48
CA GLN A 171 7.50 -7.10 20.80
C GLN A 171 6.41 -6.91 21.86
N VAL A 172 5.30 -6.25 21.49
CA VAL A 172 4.15 -6.12 22.38
C VAL A 172 3.50 -7.48 22.65
N GLU A 173 3.29 -8.30 21.62
CA GLU A 173 2.70 -9.63 21.75
C GLU A 173 3.56 -10.58 22.61
N ALA A 174 4.90 -10.41 22.60
CA ALA A 174 5.83 -11.14 23.44
C ALA A 174 5.91 -10.62 24.89
N GLY A 175 5.28 -9.47 25.19
CA GLY A 175 5.38 -8.79 26.49
C GLY A 175 6.73 -8.12 26.73
N GLU A 176 7.50 -7.87 25.67
CA GLU A 176 8.82 -7.24 25.71
C GLU A 176 8.75 -5.70 25.64
N ALA A 177 7.60 -5.14 25.25
CA ALA A 177 7.36 -3.70 25.18
C ALA A 177 5.90 -3.36 25.54
N ASP A 178 5.70 -2.22 26.20
CA ASP A 178 4.36 -1.70 26.51
C ASP A 178 3.72 -1.06 25.27
N VAL A 179 2.38 -1.12 25.23
CA VAL A 179 1.57 -0.62 24.10
C VAL A 179 1.78 0.88 23.90
N GLU A 180 1.89 1.65 24.98
CA GLU A 180 2.09 3.11 24.96
C GLU A 180 3.47 3.48 24.39
N ASP A 181 4.54 2.81 24.83
CA ASP A 181 5.90 3.01 24.31
C ASP A 181 6.03 2.69 22.81
N VAL A 182 5.30 1.68 22.35
CA VAL A 182 5.29 1.29 20.94
C VAL A 182 4.43 2.23 20.10
N THR A 183 3.29 2.71 20.62
CA THR A 183 2.47 3.68 19.88
C THR A 183 3.18 5.01 19.72
N GLU A 184 3.90 5.50 20.74
CA GLU A 184 4.73 6.70 20.59
C GLU A 184 5.83 6.51 19.52
N LYS A 185 6.50 5.35 19.52
CA LYS A 185 7.50 5.04 18.48
C LYS A 185 6.91 4.99 17.09
N VAL A 186 5.75 4.35 16.92
CA VAL A 186 5.08 4.22 15.61
C VAL A 186 4.58 5.58 15.10
N VAL A 187 4.01 6.41 15.96
CA VAL A 187 3.63 7.79 15.62
C VAL A 187 4.86 8.64 15.30
N SER A 188 6.01 8.33 15.89
CA SER A 188 7.28 8.99 15.56
C SER A 188 7.98 8.45 14.30
N ILE A 189 7.58 7.31 13.73
CA ILE A 189 8.13 6.83 12.44
C ILE A 189 7.68 7.76 11.31
N ASP A 190 6.42 8.21 11.32
CA ASP A 190 5.94 9.27 10.40
C ASP A 190 6.81 10.53 10.53
N ARG A 191 7.23 10.88 11.75
CA ARG A 191 8.02 12.09 12.05
C ARG A 191 9.53 11.94 11.80
N ARG A 192 10.07 10.72 11.83
CA ARG A 192 11.48 10.42 11.53
C ARG A 192 11.77 10.31 10.04
N LEU A 193 10.79 9.86 9.26
CA LEU A 193 10.86 9.94 7.81
C LEU A 193 10.92 11.40 7.33
N GLU A 194 10.34 12.34 8.09
CA GLU A 194 10.48 13.79 7.85
C GLU A 194 11.88 14.34 8.23
N GLU A 195 12.56 13.78 9.25
CA GLU A 195 13.87 14.27 9.71
C GLU A 195 15.06 13.68 8.91
N ASP A 196 14.96 12.43 8.43
CA ASP A 196 15.94 11.84 7.50
C ASP A 196 15.78 12.39 6.06
N GLU A 197 14.74 13.20 5.79
CA GLU A 197 14.53 13.97 4.55
C GLU A 197 15.36 15.28 4.49
N GLU A 198 15.92 15.78 5.61
CA GLU A 198 16.64 17.07 5.71
C GLU A 198 18.20 16.98 5.76
N LEU A 199 18.81 15.78 5.73
CA LEU A 199 20.27 15.55 5.78
C LEU A 199 20.88 15.12 4.44
#